data_AF-A0A5B2UC90-F1
#
_entry.id   AF-A0A5B2UC90-F1
#
_cell.length_a   1.000
_cell.length_b   1.000
_cell.length_c   1.000
_cell.angle_alpha   90.00
_cell.angle_beta   90.00
_cell.angle_gamma   90.00
#
_symmetry.space_group_name_H-M   'P 1'
#
loop_
_entity.id
_entity.type
_entity.pdbx_description
1 polymer ?
#
loop_
_entity_poly.entity_id
_entity_poly.type
_entity_poly.pdbx_seq_one_letter_code
_entity_poly.pdbx_strand_id
1 'polypeptide(L)'
;MNLSVLGIFHTIIGISALAGAIIGYIRYGKINMAHLSGKVYFYATLITSLSALGISKAGGFNAGHVFSLFIIVLISVAYFLFSSKKESRKARYFENFLLSFSFFLSLVPTINETFTRVPIGHPLAKDIKDPIIGQTLLVIFLLFVIGSIFQFMKQKKENVEVSRLQ
;
A
#
# COMPACT_ATOMS: atom_id res chain seq x y z
N MET A 1 14.20 -20.58 11.34
CA MET A 1 13.77 -20.09 10.00
C MET A 1 14.95 -19.34 9.40
N ASN A 2 15.60 -19.86 8.37
CA ASN A 2 16.59 -19.06 7.63
C ASN A 2 15.83 -18.11 6.69
N LEU A 3 15.91 -16.80 6.94
CA LEU A 3 15.46 -15.80 5.98
C LEU A 3 16.43 -15.84 4.80
N SER A 4 15.93 -16.00 3.58
CA SER A 4 16.77 -15.83 2.40
C SER A 4 17.25 -14.38 2.32
N VAL A 5 18.41 -14.15 1.70
CA VAL A 5 18.94 -12.79 1.46
C VAL A 5 17.88 -11.93 0.75
N LEU A 6 17.16 -12.50 -0.22
CA LEU A 6 16.05 -11.84 -0.91
C LEU A 6 14.88 -11.51 0.04
N GLY A 7 14.56 -12.39 0.98
CA GLY A 7 13.50 -12.17 1.98
C GLY A 7 13.84 -11.05 2.98
N ILE A 8 15.11 -10.95 3.41
CA ILE A 8 15.58 -9.84 4.25
C ILE A 8 15.50 -8.53 3.47
N PHE A 9 16.03 -8.51 2.25
CA PHE A 9 15.97 -7.35 1.36
C PHE A 9 14.51 -6.88 1.15
N HIS A 10 13.62 -7.80 0.78
CA HIS A 10 12.20 -7.53 0.60
C HIS A 10 11.57 -6.88 1.84
N THR A 11 11.87 -7.42 3.03
CA THR A 11 11.33 -6.89 4.30
C THR A 11 11.82 -5.47 4.57
N ILE A 12 13.12 -5.19 4.41
CA ILE A 12 13.70 -3.85 4.66
C ILE A 12 13.09 -2.80 3.72
N ILE A 13 12.97 -3.12 2.43
CA ILE A 13 12.37 -2.21 1.45
C ILE A 13 10.87 -2.06 1.71
N GLY A 14 10.18 -3.14 2.11
CA GLY A 14 8.76 -3.10 2.49
C GLY A 14 8.49 -2.18 3.67
N ILE A 15 9.34 -2.21 4.70
CA ILE A 15 9.26 -1.28 5.85
C ILE A 15 9.43 0.17 5.37
N SER A 16 10.36 0.42 4.46
CA SER A 16 10.57 1.75 3.87
C SER A 16 9.34 2.24 3.11
N ALA A 17 8.66 1.35 2.39
CA ALA A 17 7.40 1.65 1.72
C ALA A 17 6.31 2.05 2.74
N LEU A 18 6.11 1.24 3.79
CA LEU A 18 5.14 1.53 4.85
C LEU A 18 5.42 2.88 5.51
N ALA A 19 6.68 3.17 5.84
CA ALA A 19 7.08 4.45 6.40
C ALA A 19 6.75 5.63 5.47
N GLY A 20 7.03 5.48 4.16
CA GLY A 20 6.70 6.49 3.15
C GLY A 20 5.20 6.80 3.09
N ALA A 21 4.35 5.76 3.09
CA ALA A 21 2.90 5.92 3.12
C ALA A 21 2.42 6.61 4.40
N ILE A 22 2.86 6.15 5.57
CA ILE A 22 2.47 6.70 6.87
C ILE A 22 2.86 8.18 6.99
N ILE A 23 4.10 8.53 6.62
CA ILE A 23 4.56 9.92 6.61
C ILE A 23 3.71 10.76 5.62
N GLY A 24 3.35 10.19 4.47
CA GLY A 24 2.46 10.83 3.50
C GLY A 24 1.08 11.13 4.07
N TYR A 25 0.44 10.15 4.71
CA TYR A 25 -0.86 10.34 5.36
C TYR A 25 -0.79 11.38 6.48
N ILE A 26 0.21 11.32 7.36
CA ILE A 26 0.33 12.26 8.48
C ILE A 26 0.54 13.70 7.99
N ARG A 27 1.46 13.91 7.03
CA ARG A 27 1.81 15.27 6.59
C ARG A 27 0.84 15.87 5.58
N TYR A 28 0.29 15.04 4.68
CA TYR A 28 -0.46 15.52 3.53
C TYR A 28 -1.90 14.98 3.46
N GLY A 29 -2.30 14.05 4.35
CA GLY A 29 -3.59 13.37 4.30
C GLY A 29 -3.73 12.38 3.13
N LYS A 30 -2.68 12.21 2.32
CA LYS A 30 -2.64 11.35 1.14
C LYS A 30 -1.21 10.95 0.81
N ILE A 31 -1.07 9.83 0.11
CA ILE A 31 0.20 9.47 -0.51
C ILE A 31 0.38 10.38 -1.73
N ASN A 32 1.29 11.36 -1.63
CA ASN A 32 1.49 12.37 -2.67
C ASN A 32 2.84 12.18 -3.38
N MET A 33 2.80 11.76 -4.66
CA MET A 33 4.00 11.52 -5.48
C MET A 33 4.82 12.78 -5.81
N ALA A 34 4.27 13.98 -5.57
CA ALA A 34 5.03 15.22 -5.67
C ALA A 34 6.06 15.38 -4.53
N HIS A 35 5.88 14.71 -3.40
CA HIS A 35 6.77 14.78 -2.24
C HIS A 35 7.63 13.53 -2.07
N LEU A 36 8.73 13.67 -1.32
CA LEU A 36 9.68 12.58 -1.08
C LEU A 36 9.01 11.36 -0.46
N SER A 37 8.09 11.52 0.50
CA SER A 37 7.40 10.39 1.14
C SER A 37 6.58 9.56 0.16
N GLY A 38 5.89 10.19 -0.79
CA GLY A 38 5.15 9.48 -1.84
C GLY A 38 6.05 8.83 -2.87
N LYS A 39 7.20 9.45 -3.22
CA LYS A 39 8.22 8.82 -4.08
C LYS A 39 8.82 7.59 -3.41
N VAL A 40 9.19 7.69 -2.13
CA VAL A 40 9.69 6.57 -1.33
C VAL A 40 8.65 5.45 -1.31
N TYR A 41 7.38 5.76 -0.99
CA TYR A 41 6.31 4.77 -1.04
C TYR A 41 6.23 4.08 -2.40
N PHE A 42 6.18 4.83 -3.50
CA PHE A 42 6.04 4.27 -4.84
C PHE A 42 7.19 3.33 -5.21
N TYR A 43 8.44 3.83 -5.15
CA TYR A 43 9.60 3.05 -5.57
C TYR A 43 9.84 1.85 -4.66
N ALA A 44 9.71 2.03 -3.34
CA ALA A 44 9.86 0.93 -2.39
C ALA A 44 8.76 -0.11 -2.57
N THR A 45 7.50 0.29 -2.81
CA THR A 45 6.39 -0.66 -3.09
C THR A 45 6.64 -1.43 -4.38
N LEU A 46 7.14 -0.78 -5.43
CA LEU A 46 7.48 -1.44 -6.69
C LEU A 46 8.58 -2.49 -6.49
N ILE A 47 9.68 -2.13 -5.83
CA ILE A 47 10.80 -3.04 -5.56
C ILE A 47 10.36 -4.19 -4.63
N THR A 48 9.57 -3.88 -3.61
CA THR A 48 9.02 -4.89 -2.67
C THR A 48 8.11 -5.87 -3.40
N SER A 49 7.22 -5.38 -4.28
CA SER A 49 6.33 -6.23 -5.06
C SER A 49 7.12 -7.13 -6.02
N LEU A 50 8.07 -6.56 -6.77
CA LEU A 50 8.93 -7.33 -7.68
C LEU A 50 9.74 -8.41 -6.94
N SER A 51 10.33 -8.07 -5.79
CA SER A 51 11.05 -9.06 -4.98
C SER A 51 10.15 -10.15 -4.40
N ALA A 52 8.88 -9.85 -4.10
CA ALA A 52 7.91 -10.84 -3.64
C ALA A 52 7.69 -11.96 -4.67
N LEU A 53 7.78 -11.66 -5.97
CA LEU A 53 7.65 -12.66 -7.04
C LEU A 53 8.78 -13.71 -7.02
N GLY A 54 9.94 -13.36 -6.47
CA GLY A 54 11.05 -14.29 -6.27
C GLY A 54 10.98 -15.06 -4.93
N ILE A 55 10.09 -14.67 -4.03
CA ILE A 55 9.94 -15.28 -2.69
C ILE A 55 8.75 -16.25 -2.73
N SER A 56 8.94 -17.43 -3.33
CA SER A 56 7.94 -18.50 -3.24
C SER A 56 8.37 -19.53 -2.19
N LYS A 57 7.65 -19.56 -1.06
CA LYS A 57 7.81 -20.62 -0.04
C LYS A 57 7.04 -21.89 -0.37
N ALA A 58 6.02 -21.79 -1.22
CA ALA A 58 5.08 -22.88 -1.52
C ALA A 58 5.44 -23.68 -2.78
N GLY A 59 6.48 -23.27 -3.53
CA GLY A 59 6.84 -23.91 -4.80
C GLY A 59 5.78 -23.66 -5.87
N GLY A 60 5.78 -22.45 -6.46
CA GLY A 60 4.86 -22.07 -7.54
C GLY A 60 4.11 -20.77 -7.30
N PHE A 61 3.14 -20.50 -8.18
CA PHE A 61 2.29 -19.30 -8.15
C PHE A 61 1.26 -19.42 -7.01
N ASN A 62 1.12 -18.34 -6.23
CA ASN A 62 0.26 -18.32 -5.05
C ASN A 62 -0.36 -16.94 -4.85
N ALA A 63 -1.19 -16.78 -3.80
CA ALA A 63 -1.86 -15.52 -3.50
C ALA A 63 -0.89 -14.33 -3.37
N GLY A 64 0.31 -14.52 -2.82
CA GLY A 64 1.33 -13.47 -2.71
C GLY A 64 1.77 -12.93 -4.07
N HIS A 65 1.86 -13.78 -5.09
CA HIS A 65 2.15 -13.34 -6.46
C HIS A 65 1.00 -12.52 -7.05
N VAL A 66 -0.25 -12.95 -6.80
CA VAL A 66 -1.44 -12.20 -7.23
C VAL A 66 -1.47 -10.81 -6.60
N PHE A 67 -1.24 -10.70 -5.29
CA PHE A 67 -1.15 -9.42 -4.60
C PHE A 67 -0.04 -8.53 -5.19
N SER A 68 1.16 -9.09 -5.39
CA SER A 68 2.29 -8.35 -5.97
C SER A 68 1.97 -7.80 -7.37
N LEU A 69 1.49 -8.65 -8.28
CA LEU A 69 1.15 -8.23 -9.65
C LEU A 69 0.04 -7.18 -9.64
N PHE A 70 -0.98 -7.37 -8.80
CA PHE A 70 -2.09 -6.43 -8.73
C PHE A 70 -1.65 -5.07 -8.16
N ILE A 71 -0.82 -5.07 -7.11
CA ILE A 71 -0.24 -3.84 -6.55
C ILE A 71 0.60 -3.10 -7.60
N ILE A 72 1.43 -3.81 -8.38
CA ILE A 72 2.22 -3.22 -9.47
C ILE A 72 1.30 -2.50 -10.46
N VAL A 73 0.21 -3.14 -10.91
CA VAL A 73 -0.76 -2.51 -11.81
C VAL A 73 -1.35 -1.25 -11.19
N LEU A 74 -1.79 -1.29 -9.94
CA LEU A 74 -2.39 -0.14 -9.25
C LEU A 74 -1.43 1.05 -9.17
N ILE A 75 -0.19 0.82 -8.73
CA ILE A 75 0.79 1.91 -8.60
C ILE A 75 1.24 2.41 -9.97
N SER A 76 1.33 1.57 -11.00
CA SER A 76 1.64 1.98 -12.38
C SER A 76 0.55 2.87 -12.96
N VAL A 77 -0.73 2.53 -12.76
CA VAL A 77 -1.85 3.39 -13.18
C VAL A 77 -1.84 4.70 -12.39
N ALA A 78 -1.60 4.67 -11.08
CA ALA A 78 -1.47 5.88 -10.28
C ALA A 78 -0.32 6.79 -10.77
N TYR A 79 0.84 6.21 -11.11
CA TYR A 79 1.97 6.93 -11.67
C TYR A 79 1.66 7.53 -13.05
N PHE A 80 0.95 6.80 -13.91
CA PHE A 80 0.50 7.32 -15.20
C PHE A 80 -0.44 8.52 -15.02
N LEU A 81 -1.41 8.42 -14.11
CA LEU A 81 -2.28 9.55 -13.77
C LEU A 81 -1.46 10.73 -13.25
N PHE A 82 -0.52 10.48 -12.33
CA PHE A 82 0.37 11.51 -11.78
C PHE A 82 1.19 12.23 -12.85
N SER A 83 1.85 11.49 -13.74
CA SER A 83 2.81 12.02 -14.71
C SER A 83 2.16 12.62 -15.97
N SER A 84 1.13 11.97 -16.52
CA SER A 84 0.53 12.34 -17.80
C SER A 84 -0.74 13.20 -17.69
N LYS A 85 -1.38 13.25 -16.51
CA LYS A 85 -2.65 13.97 -16.29
C LYS A 85 -2.56 14.99 -15.15
N LYS A 86 -1.47 15.76 -15.12
CA LYS A 86 -1.18 16.75 -14.05
C LYS A 86 -2.30 17.76 -13.85
N GLU A 87 -2.83 18.33 -14.93
CA GLU A 87 -3.92 19.31 -14.89
C GLU A 87 -5.32 18.69 -14.63
N SER A 88 -5.43 17.36 -14.67
CA SER A 88 -6.74 16.70 -14.54
C SER A 88 -7.14 16.55 -13.07
N ARG A 89 -8.11 17.37 -12.68
CA ARG A 89 -8.78 17.30 -11.37
C ARG A 89 -9.45 15.94 -11.10
N LYS A 90 -10.02 15.32 -12.15
CA LYS A 90 -10.61 13.98 -12.04
C LYS A 90 -9.55 12.90 -11.81
N ALA A 91 -8.40 12.99 -12.49
CA ALA A 91 -7.31 12.04 -12.32
C ALA A 91 -6.79 11.98 -10.88
N ARG A 92 -6.78 13.12 -10.15
CA ARG A 92 -6.33 13.16 -8.75
C ARG A 92 -7.16 12.28 -7.81
N TYR A 93 -8.46 12.15 -8.04
CA TYR A 93 -9.29 11.26 -7.23
C TYR A 93 -8.88 9.79 -7.40
N PHE A 94 -8.71 9.35 -8.65
CA PHE A 94 -8.29 8.00 -8.97
C PHE A 94 -6.87 7.72 -8.49
N GLU A 95 -5.93 8.65 -8.69
CA GLU A 95 -4.57 8.51 -8.16
C GLU A 95 -4.57 8.32 -6.64
N ASN A 96 -5.25 9.19 -5.88
CA ASN A 96 -5.32 9.10 -4.43
C ASN A 96 -5.90 7.76 -3.99
N PHE A 97 -7.00 7.34 -4.62
CA PHE A 97 -7.64 6.07 -4.32
C PHE A 97 -6.74 4.87 -4.63
N LEU A 98 -6.11 4.83 -5.81
CA LEU A 98 -5.25 3.73 -6.24
C LEU A 98 -4.03 3.58 -5.33
N LEU A 99 -3.38 4.68 -4.94
CA LEU A 99 -2.26 4.64 -4.01
C LEU A 99 -2.71 4.16 -2.62
N SER A 100 -3.83 4.69 -2.11
CA SER A 100 -4.38 4.26 -0.83
C SER A 100 -4.81 2.79 -0.84
N PHE A 101 -5.39 2.33 -1.93
CA PHE A 101 -5.82 0.94 -2.11
C PHE A 101 -4.62 0.00 -2.24
N SER A 102 -3.58 0.39 -2.97
CA SER A 102 -2.33 -0.38 -3.02
C SER A 102 -1.67 -0.50 -1.65
N PHE A 103 -1.73 0.54 -0.81
CA PHE A 103 -1.23 0.48 0.57
C PHE A 103 -2.05 -0.48 1.42
N PHE A 104 -3.38 -0.39 1.34
CA PHE A 104 -4.29 -1.33 2.01
C PHE A 104 -3.99 -2.79 1.62
N LEU A 105 -3.86 -3.08 0.33
CA LEU A 105 -3.57 -4.42 -0.16
C LEU A 105 -2.22 -4.95 0.32
N SER A 106 -1.19 -4.10 0.41
CA SER A 106 0.12 -4.48 0.97
C SER A 106 0.02 -4.90 2.45
N LEU A 107 -0.93 -4.35 3.21
CA LEU A 107 -1.12 -4.71 4.61
C LEU A 107 -1.71 -6.11 4.79
N VAL A 108 -2.47 -6.63 3.82
CA VAL A 108 -3.11 -7.95 3.90
C VAL A 108 -2.10 -9.09 4.12
N PRO A 109 -1.11 -9.32 3.24
CA PRO A 109 -0.09 -10.33 3.47
C PRO A 109 0.82 -9.96 4.65
N THR A 110 1.09 -8.67 4.88
CA THR A 110 1.94 -8.20 5.98
C THR A 110 1.38 -8.60 7.34
N ILE A 111 0.08 -8.42 7.56
CA ILE A 111 -0.59 -8.79 8.81
C ILE A 111 -0.63 -10.30 8.96
N ASN A 112 -1.01 -11.02 7.90
CA ASN A 112 -1.02 -12.48 7.94
C ASN A 112 0.36 -13.05 8.29
N GLU A 113 1.42 -12.58 7.62
CA GLU A 113 2.79 -13.01 7.86
C GLU A 113 3.30 -12.61 9.25
N THR A 114 2.92 -11.43 9.74
CA THR A 114 3.32 -10.96 11.08
C THR A 114 2.62 -11.75 12.16
N PHE A 115 1.29 -11.89 12.09
CA PHE A 115 0.50 -12.52 13.15
C PHE A 115 0.79 -14.03 13.26
N THR A 116 1.11 -14.70 12.14
CA THR A 116 1.45 -16.13 12.14
C THR A 116 2.92 -16.42 12.50
N ARG A 117 3.75 -15.38 12.72
CA ARG A 117 5.19 -15.56 13.02
C ARG A 117 5.69 -14.83 14.24
N VAL A 118 4.99 -13.79 14.68
CA VAL A 118 5.41 -12.89 15.74
C VAL A 118 4.35 -12.91 16.86
N PRO A 119 4.77 -12.93 18.14
CA PRO A 119 6.14 -13.13 18.61
C PRO A 119 6.66 -14.56 18.35
N ILE A 120 7.99 -14.69 18.22
CA ILE A 120 8.63 -15.98 17.92
C ILE A 120 8.33 -16.97 19.05
N GLY A 121 7.88 -18.17 18.69
CA GLY A 121 7.49 -19.22 19.63
C GLY A 121 6.05 -19.10 20.16
N HIS A 122 5.43 -17.92 20.08
CA HIS A 122 4.04 -17.69 20.48
C HIS A 122 3.30 -16.77 19.48
N PRO A 123 3.07 -17.21 18.22
CA PRO A 123 2.40 -16.38 17.23
C PRO A 123 1.02 -15.90 17.68
N LEU A 124 0.66 -14.67 17.29
CA LEU A 124 -0.65 -14.08 17.58
C LEU A 124 -1.82 -14.83 16.89
N ALA A 125 -1.56 -15.48 15.76
CA ALA A 125 -2.53 -16.26 15.01
C ALA A 125 -1.99 -17.66 14.69
N LYS A 126 -2.83 -18.68 14.77
CA LYS A 126 -2.43 -20.07 14.49
C LYS A 126 -2.24 -20.34 13.00
N ASP A 127 -3.09 -19.75 12.18
CA ASP A 127 -3.05 -19.85 10.72
C ASP A 127 -3.79 -18.66 10.07
N ILE A 128 -3.86 -18.63 8.74
CA ILE A 128 -4.49 -17.56 7.95
C ILE A 128 -6.01 -17.42 8.17
N LYS A 129 -6.68 -18.44 8.71
CA LYS A 129 -8.12 -18.46 8.99
C LYS A 129 -8.44 -18.02 10.41
N ASP A 130 -7.43 -17.72 11.23
CA ASP A 130 -7.62 -17.26 12.59
C ASP A 130 -8.48 -15.96 12.60
N PRO A 131 -9.59 -15.91 13.38
CA PRO A 131 -10.48 -14.77 13.40
C PRO A 131 -9.79 -13.43 13.69
N ILE A 132 -8.69 -13.42 14.45
CA ILE A 132 -7.95 -12.20 14.79
C ILE A 132 -7.39 -11.50 13.55
N ILE A 133 -6.98 -12.26 12.53
CA ILE A 133 -6.51 -11.71 11.25
C ILE A 133 -7.68 -11.04 10.53
N GLY A 134 -8.81 -11.74 10.40
CA GLY A 134 -10.01 -11.22 9.74
C GLY A 134 -10.55 -9.95 10.41
N GLN A 135 -10.60 -9.93 11.74
CA GLN A 135 -11.03 -8.77 12.53
C GLN A 135 -10.08 -7.57 12.34
N THR A 136 -8.77 -7.82 12.36
CA THR A 136 -7.76 -6.77 12.14
C THR A 136 -7.87 -6.19 10.73
N LEU A 137 -8.03 -7.04 9.72
CA LEU A 137 -8.22 -6.60 8.33
C LEU A 137 -9.53 -5.84 8.16
N LEU A 138 -10.60 -6.20 8.86
CA LEU A 138 -11.85 -5.45 8.85
C LEU A 138 -11.65 -4.03 9.41
N VAL A 139 -10.95 -3.88 10.53
CA VAL A 139 -10.63 -2.55 11.09
C VAL A 139 -9.83 -1.72 10.11
N ILE A 140 -8.81 -2.31 9.48
CA ILE A 140 -7.97 -1.61 8.49
C ILE A 140 -8.75 -1.26 7.23
N PHE A 141 -9.68 -2.13 6.80
CA PHE A 141 -10.59 -1.84 5.71
C PHE A 141 -11.50 -0.65 6.02
N LEU A 142 -12.06 -0.58 7.23
CA LEU A 142 -12.85 0.58 7.67
C LEU A 142 -12.02 1.86 7.69
N LEU A 143 -10.77 1.80 8.19
CA LEU A 143 -9.85 2.93 8.14
C LEU A 143 -9.54 3.37 6.70
N PHE A 144 -9.36 2.42 5.78
CA PHE A 144 -9.17 2.70 4.35
C PHE A 144 -10.40 3.39 3.74
N VAL A 145 -11.61 2.93 4.05
CA VAL A 145 -12.87 3.54 3.57
C VAL A 145 -13.01 4.96 4.09
N ILE A 146 -12.85 5.17 5.40
CA ILE A 146 -12.92 6.49 6.05
C ILE A 146 -11.87 7.42 5.46
N GLY A 147 -10.62 6.94 5.33
CA GLY A 147 -9.52 7.69 4.71
C GLY A 147 -9.81 8.07 3.27
N SER A 148 -10.39 7.18 2.47
CA SER A 148 -10.75 7.42 1.07
C SER A 148 -11.84 8.49 0.95
N ILE A 149 -12.87 8.45 1.82
CA ILE A 149 -13.90 9.48 1.87
C ILE A 149 -13.28 10.84 2.23
N PHE A 150 -12.42 10.89 3.24
CA PHE A 150 -11.71 12.11 3.63
C PHE A 150 -10.86 12.67 2.48
N GLN A 151 -10.11 11.82 1.77
CA GLN A 151 -9.32 12.21 0.60
C GLN A 151 -10.19 12.75 -0.53
N PHE A 152 -11.35 12.13 -0.78
CA PHE A 152 -12.30 12.62 -1.77
C PHE A 152 -12.83 14.01 -1.40
N MET A 153 -13.23 14.21 -0.15
CA MET A 153 -13.69 15.52 0.33
C MET A 153 -12.60 16.59 0.22
N LYS A 154 -11.36 16.24 0.58
CA LYS A 154 -10.21 17.15 0.44
C LYS A 154 -9.94 17.50 -1.02
N GLN A 155 -9.93 16.52 -1.91
CA GLN A 155 -9.72 16.75 -3.34
C GLN A 155 -10.84 17.58 -3.97
N LYS A 156 -12.08 17.44 -3.50
CA LYS A 156 -13.20 18.30 -3.92
C LYS A 156 -12.97 19.75 -3.54
N LYS A 157 -12.48 20.03 -2.32
CA LYS A 157 -12.16 21.39 -1.88
C LYS A 157 -11.03 22.00 -2.71
N GLU A 158 -9.93 21.27 -2.90
CA GLU A 158 -8.81 21.68 -3.76
C GLU A 158 -9.31 22.03 -5.18
N ASN A 159 -10.17 21.21 -5.76
CA ASN A 159 -10.70 21.43 -7.09
C ASN A 159 -11.61 22.66 -7.22
N VAL A 160 -12.35 23.03 -6.17
CA VAL A 160 -13.21 24.23 -6.13
C VAL A 160 -12.37 25.49 -6.00
N GLU A 161 -11.33 25.44 -5.17
CA GLU A 161 -10.42 26.58 -4.98
C GLU A 161 -9.69 26.94 -6.27
N VAL A 162 -9.17 25.94 -7.01
CA VAL A 162 -8.53 26.19 -8.31
C VAL A 162 -9.52 26.78 -9.33
N SER A 163 -10.80 26.39 -9.35
CA SER A 163 -11.78 27.04 -10.24
C SER A 163 -12.09 28.49 -9.88
N ARG A 164 -11.85 28.94 -8.64
CA ARG A 164 -12.08 30.34 -8.24
C ARG A 164 -10.92 31.26 -8.62
N LEU A 165 -9.74 30.70 -8.88
CA LEU A 165 -8.52 31.43 -9.22
C LEU A 165 -8.27 31.54 -10.73
N GLN A 166 -9.07 30.85 -11.55
CA GLN A 166 -9.04 30.89 -13.02
C GLN A 166 -10.20 31.73 -13.53
#